data_AF-A0A7V4QCV0-F1
#
_entry.id   AF-A0A7V4QCV0-F1
#
_cell.length_a   1.000
_cell.length_b   1.000
_cell.length_c   1.000
_cell.angle_alpha   90.00
_cell.angle_beta   90.00
_cell.angle_gamma   90.00
#
_symmetry.space_group_name_H-M   'P 1'
#
loop_
_entity.id
_entity.type
_entity.pdbx_description
1 polymer ?
#
loop_
_entity_poly.entity_id
_entity_poly.type
_entity_poly.pdbx_seq_one_letter_code
_entity_poly.pdbx_strand_id
1 'polypeptide(L)'
;MLYVHIISACAWVGGGMLLFGMAVFIKDKDARRKTYETIGPFYGYFESFWLLLLIVTGLWLLFDNSLFLSIGEMSTDIGYFITIKLLLVIFVFIATVIHFVIALKTNKKNKTKTQTVLSRVGSMAIFMLNFAILWYAILLRSFLK
;
A
#
# COMPACT_ATOMS: atom_id res chain seq x y z
N MET A 1 18.52 -8.56 -1.73
CA MET A 1 17.48 -7.52 -1.65
C MET A 1 16.08 -8.02 -2.02
N LEU A 2 15.92 -8.88 -3.05
CA LEU A 2 14.61 -9.38 -3.46
C LEU A 2 13.77 -10.00 -2.33
N TYR A 3 14.36 -10.87 -1.50
CA TYR A 3 13.65 -11.48 -0.36
C TYR A 3 13.14 -10.45 0.65
N VAL A 4 13.92 -9.41 0.94
CA VAL A 4 13.51 -8.33 1.85
C VAL A 4 12.36 -7.53 1.24
N HIS A 5 12.40 -7.28 -0.08
CA HIS A 5 11.30 -6.63 -0.80
C HIS A 5 10.02 -7.45 -0.74
N ILE A 6 10.10 -8.76 -0.95
CA ILE A 6 8.94 -9.67 -0.88
C ILE A 6 8.36 -9.71 0.54
N ILE A 7 9.20 -9.85 1.56
CA ILE A 7 8.74 -9.83 2.97
C ILE A 7 8.05 -8.50 3.27
N SER A 8 8.62 -7.38 2.81
CA SER A 8 8.02 -6.05 3.00
C SER A 8 6.67 -5.94 2.27
N ALA A 9 6.56 -6.50 1.07
CA ALA A 9 5.31 -6.53 0.30
C ALA A 9 4.25 -7.38 1.01
N CYS A 10 4.63 -8.55 1.53
CA CYS A 10 3.74 -9.42 2.28
C CYS A 10 3.27 -8.76 3.59
N ALA A 11 4.16 -8.09 4.31
CA ALA A 11 3.81 -7.38 5.55
C ALA A 11 2.85 -6.21 5.29
N TRP A 12 3.11 -5.43 4.25
CA TRP A 12 2.27 -4.31 3.83
C TRP A 12 0.87 -4.76 3.34
N VAL A 13 0.82 -5.67 2.35
CA VAL A 13 -0.46 -6.15 1.80
C VAL A 13 -1.21 -6.98 2.84
N GLY A 14 -0.53 -7.89 3.53
CA GLY A 14 -1.13 -8.75 4.55
C GLY A 14 -1.61 -7.97 5.78
N GLY A 15 -0.87 -6.94 6.19
CA GLY A 15 -1.27 -6.06 7.28
C GLY A 15 -2.54 -5.26 6.95
N GLY A 16 -2.61 -4.70 5.73
CA GLY A 16 -3.82 -4.07 5.21
C GLY A 16 -5.02 -5.04 5.16
N MET A 17 -4.79 -6.28 4.73
CA MET A 17 -5.83 -7.33 4.72
C MET A 17 -6.31 -7.69 6.13
N LEU A 18 -5.42 -7.75 7.12
CA LEU A 18 -5.81 -8.02 8.51
C LEU A 18 -6.71 -6.90 9.05
N LEU A 19 -6.31 -5.64 8.84
CA LEU A 19 -7.13 -4.49 9.25
C LEU A 19 -8.48 -4.50 8.54
N PHE A 20 -8.53 -4.81 7.25
CA PHE A 20 -9.78 -4.93 6.51
C PHE A 20 -10.66 -6.06 7.04
N GLY A 21 -10.06 -7.24 7.29
CA GLY A 21 -10.73 -8.40 7.87
C GLY A 21 -11.35 -8.09 9.23
N MET A 22 -10.64 -7.40 10.12
CA MET A 22 -11.20 -6.97 11.41
C MET A 22 -12.45 -6.09 11.24
N ALA A 23 -12.52 -5.25 10.21
CA ALA A 23 -13.70 -4.42 9.93
C ALA A 23 -14.93 -5.27 9.56
N VAL A 24 -14.69 -6.36 8.82
CA VAL A 24 -15.72 -7.28 8.32
C VAL A 24 -16.18 -8.25 9.41
N PHE A 25 -15.23 -8.86 10.14
CA PHE A 25 -15.52 -9.91 11.11
C PHE A 25 -16.05 -9.37 12.46
N ILE A 26 -15.60 -8.20 12.90
CA ILE A 26 -16.11 -7.58 14.14
C ILE A 26 -17.44 -6.87 13.83
N LYS A 27 -18.55 -7.59 14.03
CA LYS A 27 -19.91 -7.08 13.75
C LYS A 27 -20.31 -5.96 14.71
N ASP A 28 -19.97 -6.13 16.00
CA ASP A 28 -20.30 -5.16 17.04
C ASP A 28 -19.62 -3.81 16.81
N LYS A 29 -20.40 -2.73 16.87
CA LYS A 29 -19.93 -1.39 16.50
C LYS A 29 -18.96 -0.82 17.53
N ASP A 30 -19.20 -1.06 18.81
CA ASP A 30 -18.38 -0.53 19.89
C ASP A 30 -17.06 -1.29 20.04
N ALA A 31 -17.10 -2.63 19.96
CA ALA A 31 -15.92 -3.48 19.93
C ALA A 31 -15.02 -3.13 18.73
N ARG A 32 -15.60 -2.94 17.54
CA ARG A 32 -14.84 -2.53 16.35
C ARG A 32 -14.20 -1.17 16.56
N ARG A 33 -14.96 -0.17 17.03
CA ARG A 33 -14.44 1.18 17.30
C ARG A 33 -13.28 1.14 18.30
N LYS A 34 -13.45 0.49 19.44
CA LYS A 34 -12.41 0.36 20.48
C LYS A 34 -11.15 -0.34 19.95
N THR A 35 -11.33 -1.35 19.11
CA THR A 35 -10.21 -2.06 18.46
C THR A 35 -9.43 -1.11 17.55
N TYR A 36 -10.09 -0.37 16.65
CA TYR A 36 -9.41 0.58 15.77
C TYR A 36 -8.81 1.79 16.50
N GLU A 37 -9.43 2.29 17.56
CA GLU A 37 -8.88 3.36 18.39
C GLU A 37 -7.58 2.92 19.08
N THR A 38 -7.49 1.65 19.47
CA THR A 38 -6.34 1.08 20.19
C THR A 38 -5.23 0.63 19.24
N ILE A 39 -5.57 -0.22 18.27
CA ILE A 39 -4.62 -0.86 17.35
C ILE A 39 -4.26 0.08 16.19
N GLY A 40 -5.16 0.97 15.79
CA GLY A 40 -4.99 1.83 14.61
C GLY A 40 -3.68 2.62 14.58
N PRO A 41 -3.28 3.32 15.66
CA PRO A 41 -2.00 4.03 15.71
C PRO A 41 -0.79 3.09 15.56
N PHE A 42 -0.76 2.00 16.32
CA PHE A 42 0.30 1.00 16.24
C PHE A 42 0.44 0.45 14.82
N TYR A 43 -0.68 0.05 14.23
CA TYR A 43 -0.71 -0.48 12.87
C TYR A 43 -0.32 0.58 11.83
N GLY A 44 -0.68 1.85 12.04
CA GLY A 44 -0.23 2.93 11.18
C GLY A 44 1.29 3.11 11.15
N TYR A 45 1.97 2.97 12.29
CA TYR A 45 3.43 2.98 12.36
C TYR A 45 4.05 1.74 11.71
N PHE A 46 3.48 0.56 12.00
CA PHE A 46 3.89 -0.71 11.39
C PHE A 46 3.83 -0.64 9.85
N GLU A 47 2.68 -0.23 9.31
CA GLU A 47 2.47 -0.08 7.87
C GLU A 47 3.43 0.97 7.28
N SER A 48 3.62 2.10 7.94
CA SER A 48 4.55 3.14 7.47
C SER A 48 5.99 2.65 7.36
N PHE A 49 6.45 1.85 8.32
CA PHE A 49 7.77 1.23 8.29
C PHE A 49 7.91 0.27 7.10
N TRP A 50 6.93 -0.61 6.89
CA TRP A 50 6.97 -1.57 5.78
C TRP A 50 6.84 -0.91 4.41
N LEU A 51 6.03 0.15 4.28
CA LEU A 51 5.96 0.93 3.05
C LEU A 51 7.30 1.57 2.70
N LEU A 52 7.98 2.15 3.69
CA LEU A 52 9.29 2.75 3.50
C LEU A 52 10.30 1.69 3.03
N LEU A 53 10.35 0.53 3.70
CA LEU A 53 11.20 -0.58 3.27
C LEU A 53 10.84 -1.06 1.87
N LEU A 54 9.56 -1.16 1.54
CA LEU A 54 9.08 -1.59 0.23
C LEU A 54 9.54 -0.65 -0.88
N ILE A 55 9.45 0.66 -0.66
CA ILE A 55 9.91 1.68 -1.60
C ILE A 55 11.43 1.62 -1.75
N VAL A 56 12.18 1.63 -0.65
CA VAL A 56 13.66 1.61 -0.67
C VAL A 56 14.18 0.36 -1.36
N THR A 57 13.68 -0.81 -0.98
CA THR A 57 14.10 -2.08 -1.60
C THR A 57 13.63 -2.20 -3.04
N GLY A 58 12.47 -1.63 -3.41
CA GLY A 58 11.98 -1.60 -4.78
C GLY A 58 12.84 -0.72 -5.70
N LEU A 59 13.22 0.46 -5.23
CA LEU A 59 14.16 1.35 -5.93
C LEU A 59 15.54 0.71 -6.06
N TRP A 60 16.01 0.00 -5.02
CA TRP A 60 17.26 -0.75 -5.10
C TRP A 60 17.18 -1.82 -6.20
N LEU A 61 16.12 -2.61 -6.25
CA LEU A 61 15.95 -3.65 -7.29
C LEU A 61 15.90 -3.04 -8.69
N LEU A 62 15.31 -1.86 -8.85
CA LEU A 62 15.29 -1.13 -10.11
C LEU A 62 16.71 -0.76 -10.58
N PHE A 63 17.55 -0.30 -9.66
CA PHE A 63 18.95 0.02 -9.92
C PHE A 63 19.80 -1.23 -10.21
N ASP A 64 19.68 -2.26 -9.37
CA ASP A 64 20.44 -3.52 -9.45
C ASP A 64 20.20 -4.27 -10.76
N ASN A 65 18.99 -4.18 -11.30
CA ASN A 65 18.63 -4.79 -12.59
C ASN A 65 18.87 -3.86 -13.79
N SER A 66 19.51 -2.70 -13.61
CA SER A 66 19.76 -1.70 -14.67
C SER A 66 18.49 -1.20 -15.38
N LEU A 67 17.35 -1.27 -14.70
CA LEU A 67 16.03 -0.97 -15.26
C LEU A 67 15.67 0.52 -15.19
N PHE A 68 16.53 1.34 -14.59
CA PHE A 68 16.30 2.78 -14.44
C PHE A 68 16.18 3.49 -15.79
N LEU A 69 16.94 3.04 -16.80
CA LEU A 69 16.91 3.62 -18.15
C LEU A 69 15.62 3.28 -18.92
N SER A 70 14.93 2.21 -18.54
CA SER A 70 13.67 1.80 -19.18
C SER A 70 12.46 2.61 -18.69
N ILE A 71 12.62 3.42 -17.63
CA ILE A 71 11.52 4.26 -17.12
C ILE A 71 11.15 5.30 -18.19
N GLY A 72 9.88 5.32 -18.60
CA GLY A 72 9.35 6.21 -19.63
C GLY A 72 9.49 5.69 -21.06
N GLU A 73 10.20 4.58 -21.28
CA GLU A 73 10.35 3.95 -22.60
C GLU A 73 9.10 3.12 -22.95
N MET A 74 8.01 3.80 -23.31
CA MET A 74 6.70 3.18 -23.54
C MET A 74 6.62 2.29 -24.79
N SER A 75 7.67 2.27 -25.63
CA SER A 75 7.77 1.41 -26.81
C SER A 75 8.21 -0.02 -26.50
N THR A 76 8.74 -0.29 -25.30
CA THR A 76 9.15 -1.63 -24.87
C THR A 76 8.20 -2.15 -23.79
N ASP A 77 7.97 -3.46 -23.75
CA ASP A 77 7.12 -4.09 -22.74
C ASP A 77 7.64 -3.81 -21.32
N ILE A 78 8.96 -3.96 -21.11
CA ILE A 78 9.62 -3.70 -19.82
C ILE A 78 9.44 -2.23 -19.41
N GLY A 79 9.72 -1.28 -20.33
CA GLY A 79 9.60 0.14 -20.03
C GLY A 79 8.15 0.55 -19.72
N TYR A 80 7.19 0.03 -20.49
CA TYR A 80 5.76 0.20 -20.21
C TYR A 80 5.39 -0.32 -18.81
N PHE A 81 5.69 -1.58 -18.48
CA PHE A 81 5.29 -2.17 -17.20
C PHE A 81 5.96 -1.50 -15.99
N ILE A 82 7.24 -1.13 -16.09
CA ILE A 82 7.95 -0.40 -15.01
C ILE A 82 7.34 0.97 -14.80
N THR A 83 7.09 1.70 -15.88
CA THR A 83 6.55 3.06 -15.80
C THR A 83 5.18 3.06 -15.13
N ILE A 84 4.29 2.17 -15.56
CA ILE A 84 2.96 2.05 -14.94
C ILE A 84 3.07 1.59 -13.48
N LYS A 85 3.92 0.60 -13.17
CA LYS A 85 4.12 0.15 -11.79
C LYS A 85 4.61 1.28 -10.88
N LEU A 86 5.59 2.08 -11.32
CA LEU A 86 6.11 3.20 -10.53
C LEU A 86 5.07 4.29 -10.33
N LEU A 87 4.28 4.63 -11.36
CA LEU A 87 3.16 5.55 -11.22
C LEU A 87 2.14 5.06 -10.19
N LEU A 88 1.77 3.77 -10.23
CA LEU A 88 0.87 3.18 -9.24
C LEU A 88 1.45 3.24 -7.83
N VAL A 89 2.75 2.97 -7.64
CA VAL A 89 3.43 3.09 -6.35
C VAL A 89 3.37 4.54 -5.83
N ILE A 90 3.59 5.53 -6.68
CA ILE A 90 3.47 6.96 -6.31
C ILE A 90 2.02 7.27 -5.88
N PHE A 91 1.02 6.82 -6.63
CA PHE A 91 -0.39 7.02 -6.28
C PHE A 91 -0.75 6.36 -4.93
N VAL A 92 -0.30 5.12 -4.70
CA VAL A 92 -0.51 4.43 -3.41
C VAL A 92 0.16 5.16 -2.26
N PHE A 93 1.39 5.65 -2.46
CA PHE A 93 2.10 6.40 -1.44
C PHE A 93 1.33 7.67 -1.06
N ILE A 94 0.93 8.48 -2.05
CA ILE A 94 0.16 9.71 -1.81
C ILE A 94 -1.18 9.39 -1.11
N ALA A 95 -1.92 8.39 -1.62
CA ALA A 95 -3.18 7.98 -1.02
C ALA A 95 -3.01 7.51 0.43
N THR A 96 -1.93 6.78 0.72
CA THR A 96 -1.59 6.32 2.07
C THR A 96 -1.29 7.49 2.99
N VAL A 97 -0.45 8.44 2.58
CA VAL A 97 -0.11 9.61 3.39
C VAL A 97 -1.37 10.41 3.73
N ILE A 98 -2.22 10.67 2.74
CA ILE A 98 -3.50 11.37 2.95
C ILE A 98 -4.39 10.58 3.93
N HIS A 99 -4.54 9.27 3.70
CA HIS A 99 -5.36 8.40 4.54
C HIS A 99 -4.86 8.38 6.00
N PHE A 100 -3.54 8.27 6.19
CA PHE A 100 -2.89 8.24 7.50
C PHE A 100 -3.06 9.58 8.26
N VAL A 101 -2.86 10.71 7.58
CA VAL A 101 -3.06 12.04 8.19
C VAL A 101 -4.51 12.23 8.63
N ILE A 102 -5.48 11.82 7.80
CA ILE A 102 -6.91 11.87 8.17
C ILE A 102 -7.19 10.93 9.36
N ALA A 103 -6.64 9.72 9.35
CA ALA A 103 -6.81 8.75 10.42
C ALA A 103 -6.27 9.29 11.77
N LEU A 104 -5.11 9.92 11.79
CA LEU A 104 -4.56 10.56 13.00
C LEU A 104 -5.43 11.72 13.49
N LYS A 105 -5.85 12.62 12.59
CA LYS A 105 -6.68 13.78 12.94
C LYS A 105 -8.05 13.40 13.51
N THR A 106 -8.56 12.24 13.10
CA THR A 106 -9.87 11.72 13.48
C THR A 106 -9.80 10.63 14.55
N ASN A 107 -8.60 10.28 15.04
CA ASN A 107 -8.46 9.29 16.10
C ASN A 107 -9.10 9.82 17.39
N LYS A 108 -9.85 8.96 18.10
CA LYS A 108 -10.64 9.27 19.31
C LYS A 108 -11.73 10.35 19.12
N LYS A 109 -12.01 10.78 17.89
CA LYS A 109 -13.08 11.74 17.57
C LYS A 109 -14.20 11.05 16.81
N ASN A 110 -15.42 11.54 16.98
CA ASN A 110 -16.54 11.10 16.16
C ASN A 110 -16.33 11.58 14.72
N LYS A 111 -16.21 10.63 13.78
CA LYS A 111 -16.10 10.92 12.35
C LYS A 111 -17.44 11.38 11.81
N THR A 112 -17.44 12.41 10.97
CA THR A 112 -18.63 12.75 10.18
C THR A 112 -18.93 11.64 9.16
N LYS A 113 -20.15 11.61 8.61
CA LYS A 113 -20.51 10.65 7.55
C LYS A 113 -19.53 10.74 6.36
N THR A 114 -19.18 11.95 5.95
CA THR A 114 -18.23 12.21 4.86
C THR A 114 -16.82 11.69 5.17
N GLN A 115 -16.31 11.93 6.38
CA GLN A 115 -15.02 11.39 6.82
C GLN A 115 -15.01 9.87 6.89
N THR A 116 -16.14 9.26 7.28
CA THR A 116 -16.29 7.80 7.34
C THR A 116 -16.25 7.18 5.94
N VAL A 117 -17.00 7.75 4.99
CA VAL A 117 -17.00 7.29 3.60
C VAL A 117 -15.62 7.47 2.98
N LEU A 118 -15.01 8.65 3.11
CA LEU A 118 -13.69 8.94 2.57
C LEU A 118 -12.60 8.00 3.13
N SER A 119 -12.64 7.71 4.43
CA SER A 119 -11.70 6.78 5.06
C SER A 119 -11.88 5.35 4.54
N ARG A 120 -13.13 4.87 4.37
CA ARG A 120 -13.40 3.52 3.87
C ARG A 120 -13.06 3.35 2.39
N VAL A 121 -13.49 4.31 1.56
CA VAL A 121 -13.18 4.30 0.13
C VAL A 121 -11.68 4.46 -0.09
N GLY A 122 -11.01 5.34 0.65
CA GLY A 122 -9.56 5.51 0.60
C GLY A 122 -8.82 4.21 0.95
N SER A 123 -9.20 3.52 2.03
CA SER A 123 -8.63 2.21 2.38
C SER A 123 -8.84 1.18 1.27
N MET A 124 -10.04 1.10 0.70
CA MET A 124 -10.36 0.16 -0.39
C MET A 124 -9.58 0.48 -1.68
N ALA A 125 -9.45 1.76 -2.02
CA ALA A 125 -8.68 2.21 -3.18
C ALA A 125 -7.20 1.86 -3.02
N ILE A 126 -6.60 2.13 -1.85
CA ILE A 126 -5.22 1.71 -1.54
C ILE A 126 -5.08 0.19 -1.70
N PHE A 127 -6.01 -0.59 -1.16
CA PHE A 127 -5.99 -2.03 -1.27
C PHE A 127 -6.03 -2.52 -2.73
N MET A 128 -6.92 -1.96 -3.56
CA MET A 128 -7.03 -2.31 -4.98
C MET A 128 -5.81 -1.90 -5.79
N LEU A 129 -5.24 -0.73 -5.52
CA LEU A 129 -4.01 -0.29 -6.17
C LEU A 129 -2.82 -1.22 -5.87
N ASN A 130 -2.76 -1.81 -4.67
CA ASN A 130 -1.71 -2.79 -4.35
C ASN A 130 -1.80 -4.06 -5.20
N PHE A 131 -3.01 -4.54 -5.51
CA PHE A 131 -3.17 -5.66 -6.44
C PHE A 131 -2.74 -5.29 -7.87
N ALA A 132 -3.02 -4.07 -8.31
CA ALA A 132 -2.53 -3.58 -9.60
C ALA A 132 -0.99 -3.53 -9.62
N ILE A 133 -0.35 -3.01 -8.57
CA ILE A 133 1.11 -3.00 -8.45
C ILE A 133 1.68 -4.42 -8.50
N LEU A 134 1.06 -5.36 -7.77
CA LEU A 134 1.46 -6.77 -7.77
C LEU A 134 1.32 -7.39 -9.16
N TRP A 135 0.23 -7.11 -9.86
CA TRP A 135 0.01 -7.58 -11.23
C TRP A 135 1.15 -7.15 -12.16
N TYR A 136 1.50 -5.86 -12.18
CA TYR A 136 2.63 -5.37 -12.98
C TYR A 136 3.97 -5.92 -12.49
N ALA A 137 4.13 -6.22 -11.20
CA ALA A 137 5.33 -6.89 -10.70
C ALA A 137 5.48 -8.33 -11.22
N ILE A 138 4.37 -9.07 -11.32
CA ILE A 138 4.35 -10.43 -11.89
C ILE A 138 4.68 -10.38 -13.39
N LEU A 139 4.07 -9.44 -14.13
CA LEU A 139 4.39 -9.23 -15.54
C LEU A 139 5.88 -8.95 -15.73
N LEU A 140 6.46 -8.02 -14.96
CA LEU A 140 7.89 -7.72 -15.03
C LEU A 140 8.77 -8.92 -14.72
N ARG A 141 8.38 -9.75 -13.73
CA ARG A 141 9.14 -10.94 -13.39
C ARG A 141 9.20 -11.95 -14.54
N SER A 142 8.21 -12.00 -15.43
CA SER A 142 8.27 -12.89 -16.59
C SER A 142 9.37 -12.52 -17.59
N PHE A 143 9.85 -11.27 -17.59
CA PHE A 143 10.94 -10.79 -18.44
C PHE A 143 12.31 -10.86 -17.75
N LEU A 144 12.34 -10.83 -16.41
CA LEU A 144 13.55 -10.91 -15.60
C LEU A 144 13.78 -12.37 -15.19
N LYS A 145 14.68 -13.06 -15.91
CA LYS A 145 15.06 -14.46 -15.62
C LYS A 145 15.78 -14.58 -14.28
#